data_AF-A0A9E5KHA7-F1
#
_entry.id   AF-A0A9E5KHA7-F1
#
_cell.length_a   1.000
_cell.length_b   1.000
_cell.length_c   1.000
_cell.angle_alpha   90.00
_cell.angle_beta   90.00
_cell.angle_gamma   90.00
#
_symmetry.space_group_name_H-M   'P 1'
#
loop_
_entity.id
_entity.type
_entity.pdbx_description
1 polymer ?
#
loop_
_entity_poly.entity_id
_entity_poly.type
_entity_poly.pdbx_seq_one_letter_code
_entity_poly.pdbx_strand_id
1 'polypeptide(L)'
;MADDWVKWRLLMLVGLVPALLTFIIRLFVPESEDWEAEKAKGATDGWRSEDLFGVLLGAVASLAILALWANNLSYPVRLVGTVALMAVVLVGYLYPVRKYLGRMGTGPEGAIILGRMQLGASLSGIALLGTWASMQWAPTWVGKISTDPDARAWTQIASATGAIFGGMFGAYLGAMAGRRVAYAVLCLLSLASVQYFYRMNDGYNTHFLASAFVAGGLTASFYGWLPLYLPELFPTRVRATAQGFCFNFGRIIAAIGALQTGALMKGVFEEDYAKACSFMSLVYMAGPVLILFAPMTVARAGIFGGTSKAFPSETNQNGLET
;
A
#
# COMPACT_ATOMS: atom_id res chain seq x y z
N MET A 1 -4.99 -38.60 2.30
CA MET A 1 -3.76 -37.80 2.55
C MET A 1 -3.25 -37.05 1.32
N ALA A 2 -3.25 -37.62 0.09
CA ALA A 2 -2.87 -36.87 -1.12
C ALA A 2 -3.87 -35.75 -1.50
N ASP A 3 -5.14 -35.92 -1.14
CA ASP A 3 -6.24 -35.04 -1.58
C ASP A 3 -6.20 -33.64 -0.93
N ASP A 4 -5.85 -33.54 0.35
CA ASP A 4 -5.71 -32.24 1.03
C ASP A 4 -4.48 -31.47 0.55
N TRP A 5 -3.40 -32.17 0.23
CA TRP A 5 -2.15 -31.57 -0.26
C TRP A 5 -2.36 -30.82 -1.58
N VAL A 6 -3.22 -31.34 -2.46
CA VAL A 6 -3.54 -30.71 -3.74
C VAL A 6 -4.53 -29.56 -3.57
N LYS A 7 -5.56 -29.71 -2.71
CA LYS A 7 -6.65 -28.75 -2.55
C LYS A 7 -6.19 -27.34 -2.16
N TRP A 8 -5.40 -27.20 -1.08
CA TRP A 8 -4.97 -25.86 -0.63
C TRP A 8 -4.00 -25.19 -1.61
N ARG A 9 -3.22 -25.97 -2.37
CA ARG A 9 -2.29 -25.45 -3.38
C ARG A 9 -3.03 -24.94 -4.60
N LEU A 10 -4.03 -25.67 -5.08
CA LEU A 10 -4.91 -25.21 -6.15
C LEU A 10 -5.63 -23.92 -5.73
N LEU A 11 -6.11 -23.85 -4.49
CA LEU A 11 -6.70 -22.61 -3.94
C LEU A 11 -5.68 -21.45 -3.91
N MET A 12 -4.41 -21.70 -3.59
CA MET A 12 -3.36 -20.66 -3.70
C MET A 12 -3.06 -20.26 -5.14
N LEU A 13 -3.09 -21.19 -6.10
CA LEU A 13 -2.90 -20.88 -7.52
C LEU A 13 -4.02 -20.04 -8.11
N VAL A 14 -5.26 -20.17 -7.61
CA VAL A 14 -6.36 -19.26 -7.98
C VAL A 14 -6.01 -17.80 -7.62
N GLY A 15 -5.20 -17.57 -6.59
CA GLY A 15 -4.64 -16.26 -6.26
C GLY A 15 -3.75 -15.63 -7.35
N LEU A 16 -3.31 -16.40 -8.36
CA LEU A 16 -2.57 -15.88 -9.52
C LEU A 16 -3.47 -15.29 -10.59
N VAL A 17 -4.78 -15.61 -10.59
CA VAL A 17 -5.72 -15.15 -11.63
C VAL A 17 -5.75 -13.62 -11.75
N PRO A 18 -5.80 -12.83 -10.66
CA PRO A 18 -5.73 -11.36 -10.76
C PRO A 18 -4.40 -10.85 -11.35
N ALA A 19 -3.29 -11.55 -11.10
CA ALA A 19 -1.97 -11.19 -11.65
C ALA A 19 -1.91 -11.43 -13.16
N LEU A 20 -2.49 -12.54 -13.64
CA LEU A 20 -2.62 -12.82 -15.07
C LEU A 20 -3.54 -11.81 -15.75
N LEU A 21 -4.66 -11.47 -15.11
CA LEU A 21 -5.60 -10.47 -15.63
C LEU A 21 -4.92 -9.09 -15.76
N THR A 22 -4.17 -8.65 -14.75
CA THR A 22 -3.44 -7.38 -14.81
C THR A 22 -2.37 -7.37 -15.89
N PHE A 23 -1.68 -8.50 -16.12
CA PHE A 23 -0.75 -8.64 -17.23
C PHE A 23 -1.45 -8.50 -18.59
N ILE A 24 -2.60 -9.17 -18.78
CA ILE A 24 -3.39 -9.07 -20.01
C ILE A 24 -3.87 -7.65 -20.24
N ILE A 25 -4.45 -7.00 -19.21
CA ILE A 25 -4.91 -5.60 -19.30
C ILE A 25 -3.76 -4.71 -19.74
N ARG A 26 -2.56 -4.89 -19.17
CA ARG A 26 -1.38 -4.08 -19.50
C ARG A 26 -0.92 -4.24 -20.94
N LEU A 27 -1.15 -5.38 -21.60
CA LEU A 27 -0.81 -5.56 -23.02
C LEU A 27 -1.71 -4.73 -23.96
N PHE A 28 -2.90 -4.35 -23.50
CA PHE A 28 -3.88 -3.61 -24.31
C PHE A 28 -4.03 -2.14 -23.92
N VAL A 29 -3.49 -1.70 -22.79
CA VAL A 29 -3.54 -0.30 -22.36
C VAL A 29 -2.42 0.47 -23.05
N PRO A 30 -2.74 1.46 -23.92
CA PRO A 30 -1.73 2.29 -24.56
C PRO A 30 -1.01 3.18 -23.54
N GLU A 31 0.21 3.60 -23.88
CA GLU A 31 0.93 4.58 -23.08
C GLU A 31 0.21 5.94 -23.10
N SER A 32 0.29 6.69 -22.00
CA SER A 32 -0.38 7.99 -21.92
C SER A 32 0.33 9.06 -22.76
N GLU A 33 -0.43 9.97 -23.37
CA GLU A 33 0.12 11.11 -24.14
C GLU A 33 1.14 11.93 -23.35
N ASP A 34 0.89 12.18 -22.05
CA ASP A 34 1.83 12.85 -21.15
C ASP A 34 3.20 12.13 -21.07
N TRP A 35 3.20 10.79 -21.13
CA TRP A 35 4.41 9.99 -21.08
C TRP A 35 5.14 10.03 -22.41
N GLU A 36 4.43 9.94 -23.53
CA GLU A 36 5.01 10.05 -24.87
C GLU A 36 5.65 11.42 -25.09
N ALA A 37 4.99 12.49 -24.65
CA ALA A 37 5.53 13.85 -24.73
C ALA A 37 6.82 14.00 -23.90
N GLU A 38 6.84 13.49 -22.66
CA GLU A 38 8.03 13.53 -21.80
C GLU A 38 9.17 12.65 -22.31
N LYS A 39 8.83 11.51 -22.91
CA LYS A 39 9.81 10.62 -23.57
C LYS A 39 10.41 11.30 -24.79
N ALA A 40 9.60 11.97 -25.61
CA ALA A 40 10.07 12.72 -26.77
C ALA A 40 11.03 13.87 -26.41
N LYS A 41 10.86 14.47 -25.22
CA LYS A 41 11.79 15.48 -24.67
C LYS A 41 13.14 14.92 -24.19
N GLY A 42 13.33 13.59 -24.14
CA GLY A 42 14.53 12.96 -23.57
C GLY A 42 14.61 13.00 -22.04
N ALA A 43 13.58 13.50 -21.35
CA ALA A 43 13.55 13.66 -19.89
C ALA A 43 13.42 12.32 -19.12
N THR A 44 13.26 11.19 -19.84
CA THR A 44 13.08 9.84 -19.26
C THR A 44 14.33 8.95 -19.37
N ASP A 45 15.40 9.41 -20.05
CA ASP A 45 16.63 8.64 -20.33
C ASP A 45 17.46 8.28 -19.08
N GLY A 46 17.07 8.79 -17.91
CA GLY A 46 17.69 8.46 -16.63
C GLY A 46 17.52 7.00 -16.23
N TRP A 47 16.43 6.34 -16.63
CA TRP A 47 16.19 4.91 -16.38
C TRP A 47 16.72 4.07 -17.54
N ARG A 48 17.81 3.33 -17.31
CA ARG A 48 18.43 2.48 -18.33
C ARG A 48 18.09 1.01 -18.08
N SER A 49 17.80 0.28 -19.14
CA SER A 49 17.55 -1.17 -19.08
C SER A 49 18.73 -1.95 -18.52
N GLU A 50 19.95 -1.46 -18.71
CA GLU A 50 21.18 -2.01 -18.13
C GLU A 50 21.14 -2.06 -16.59
N ASP A 51 20.44 -1.13 -15.94
CA ASP A 51 20.37 -1.15 -14.48
C ASP A 51 19.46 -2.25 -13.95
N LEU A 52 18.56 -2.78 -14.78
CA LEU A 52 17.64 -3.86 -14.41
C LEU A 52 18.38 -5.18 -14.11
N PHE A 53 19.64 -5.33 -14.53
CA PHE A 53 20.47 -6.44 -14.08
C PHE A 53 20.63 -6.49 -12.55
N GLY A 54 20.62 -5.34 -11.88
CA GLY A 54 20.61 -5.26 -10.42
C GLY A 54 19.32 -5.87 -9.83
N VAL A 55 18.18 -5.57 -10.43
CA VAL A 55 16.87 -6.13 -10.03
C VAL A 55 16.84 -7.64 -10.22
N LEU A 56 17.35 -8.13 -11.35
CA LEU A 56 17.46 -9.56 -11.64
C LEU A 56 18.33 -10.26 -10.59
N LEU A 57 19.48 -9.69 -10.25
CA LEU A 57 20.35 -10.22 -9.20
C LEU A 57 19.63 -10.28 -7.85
N GLY A 58 18.90 -9.23 -7.48
CA GLY A 58 18.11 -9.19 -6.24
C GLY A 58 16.98 -10.23 -6.23
N ALA A 59 16.31 -10.46 -7.36
CA ALA A 59 15.28 -11.50 -7.48
C ALA A 59 15.87 -12.91 -7.35
N VAL A 60 17.00 -13.18 -8.03
CA VAL A 60 17.70 -14.46 -7.92
C VAL A 60 18.20 -14.71 -6.50
N ALA A 61 18.75 -13.69 -5.83
CA ALA A 61 19.16 -13.80 -4.43
C ALA A 61 17.97 -14.09 -3.50
N SER A 62 16.80 -13.51 -3.76
CA SER A 62 15.58 -13.81 -3.00
C SER A 62 15.14 -15.27 -3.17
N LEU A 63 15.20 -15.79 -4.39
CA LEU A 63 14.94 -17.21 -4.68
C LEU A 63 15.98 -18.12 -4.02
N ALA A 64 17.25 -17.69 -3.98
CA ALA A 64 18.31 -18.43 -3.31
C ALA A 64 18.08 -18.52 -1.79
N ILE A 65 17.52 -17.48 -1.14
CA ILE A 65 17.10 -17.56 0.27
C ILE A 65 16.02 -18.63 0.44
N LEU A 66 15.01 -18.67 -0.43
CA LEU A 66 13.98 -19.70 -0.38
C LEU A 66 14.59 -21.11 -0.57
N ALA A 67 15.50 -21.27 -1.52
CA ALA A 67 16.21 -22.53 -1.73
C ALA A 67 17.06 -22.93 -0.52
N LEU A 68 17.70 -21.97 0.15
CA LEU A 68 18.49 -22.19 1.37
C LEU A 68 17.62 -22.79 2.49
N TRP A 69 16.39 -22.31 2.64
CA TRP A 69 15.44 -22.79 3.65
C TRP A 69 14.68 -24.06 3.24
N ALA A 70 14.55 -24.32 1.93
CA ALA A 70 13.96 -25.53 1.41
C ALA A 70 14.86 -26.77 1.58
N ASN A 71 16.18 -26.57 1.69
CA ASN A 71 17.15 -27.65 1.84
C ASN A 71 17.48 -27.93 3.30
N ASN A 72 17.85 -29.18 3.60
CA ASN A 72 18.15 -29.62 4.97
C ASN A 72 19.58 -29.26 5.40
N LEU A 73 19.89 -27.96 5.44
CA LEU A 73 21.19 -27.41 5.88
C LEU A 73 21.21 -27.13 7.39
N SER A 74 22.39 -26.98 7.98
CA SER A 74 22.50 -26.59 9.40
C SER A 74 21.98 -25.17 9.64
N TYR A 75 21.40 -24.94 10.83
CA TYR A 75 20.80 -23.65 11.18
C TYR A 75 21.77 -22.46 11.06
N PRO A 76 23.05 -22.55 11.48
CA PRO A 76 24.01 -21.44 11.31
C PRO A 76 24.24 -21.07 9.84
N VAL A 77 24.31 -22.08 8.95
CA VAL A 77 24.49 -21.86 7.50
C VAL A 77 23.27 -21.15 6.91
N ARG A 78 22.05 -21.54 7.31
CA ARG A 78 20.82 -20.87 6.87
C ARG A 78 20.79 -19.41 7.32
N LEU A 79 21.20 -19.14 8.55
CA LEU A 79 21.16 -17.80 9.12
C LEU A 79 22.19 -16.88 8.46
N VAL A 80 23.46 -17.30 8.38
CA VAL A 80 24.53 -16.55 7.71
C VAL A 80 24.23 -16.36 6.22
N GLY A 81 23.78 -17.42 5.54
CA GLY A 81 23.41 -17.36 4.13
C GLY A 81 22.24 -16.41 3.89
N THR A 82 21.24 -16.39 4.76
CA THR A 82 20.11 -15.44 4.67
C THR A 82 20.59 -14.00 4.83
N VAL A 83 21.43 -13.71 5.82
CA VAL A 83 21.97 -12.35 6.03
C VAL A 83 22.80 -11.88 4.84
N ALA A 84 23.68 -12.74 4.32
CA ALA A 84 24.51 -12.42 3.15
C ALA A 84 23.66 -12.19 1.89
N LEU A 85 22.73 -13.11 1.60
CA LEU A 85 21.84 -12.97 0.45
C LEU A 85 20.90 -11.77 0.59
N MET A 86 20.44 -11.44 1.81
CA MET A 86 19.64 -10.25 2.05
C MET A 86 20.41 -8.96 1.72
N ALA A 87 21.71 -8.92 2.00
CA ALA A 87 22.55 -7.80 1.58
C ALA A 87 22.61 -7.70 0.04
N VAL A 88 22.71 -8.83 -0.67
CA VAL A 88 22.67 -8.86 -2.15
C VAL A 88 21.31 -8.41 -2.68
N VAL A 89 20.22 -8.85 -2.06
CA VAL A 89 18.84 -8.42 -2.38
C VAL A 89 18.71 -6.90 -2.26
N LEU A 90 19.15 -6.34 -1.13
CA LEU A 90 19.11 -4.90 -0.88
C LEU A 90 19.95 -4.13 -1.92
N VAL A 91 21.19 -4.56 -2.17
CA VAL A 91 22.07 -3.92 -3.15
C VAL A 91 21.47 -4.00 -4.56
N GLY A 92 20.98 -5.17 -4.96
CA GLY A 92 20.41 -5.41 -6.28
C GLY A 92 19.19 -4.53 -6.56
N TYR A 93 18.22 -4.51 -5.64
CA TYR A 93 17.01 -3.69 -5.81
C TYR A 93 17.28 -2.18 -5.68
N LEU A 94 18.28 -1.76 -4.91
CA LEU A 94 18.66 -0.34 -4.77
C LEU A 94 19.57 0.16 -5.89
N TYR A 95 20.21 -0.73 -6.65
CA TYR A 95 21.17 -0.37 -7.68
C TYR A 95 20.59 0.56 -8.77
N PRO A 96 19.43 0.24 -9.40
CA PRO A 96 18.84 1.14 -10.40
C PRO A 96 18.49 2.51 -9.84
N VAL A 97 17.95 2.53 -8.61
CA VAL A 97 17.56 3.78 -7.94
C VAL A 97 18.78 4.66 -7.69
N ARG A 98 19.88 4.10 -7.19
CA ARG A 98 21.14 4.83 -6.96
C ARG A 98 21.72 5.38 -8.26
N LYS A 99 21.73 4.59 -9.33
CA LYS A 99 22.21 5.03 -10.65
C LYS A 99 21.32 6.14 -11.22
N TYR A 100 20.00 5.99 -11.13
CA TYR A 100 19.03 6.99 -11.56
C TYR A 100 19.23 8.33 -10.84
N LEU A 101 19.28 8.31 -9.49
CA LEU A 101 19.50 9.51 -8.68
C LEU A 101 20.85 10.17 -8.99
N GLY A 102 21.90 9.38 -9.20
CA GLY A 102 23.22 9.88 -9.58
C GLY A 102 23.25 10.57 -10.95
N ARG A 103 22.39 10.15 -11.89
CA ARG A 103 22.29 10.77 -13.23
C ARG A 103 21.46 12.05 -13.24
N MET A 104 20.46 12.14 -12.37
CA MET A 104 19.55 13.31 -12.33
C MET A 104 20.17 14.53 -11.64
N GLY A 105 21.15 14.34 -10.75
CA GLY A 105 21.72 15.41 -9.93
C GLY A 105 20.75 15.90 -8.84
N THR A 106 21.26 16.21 -7.65
CA THR A 106 20.45 16.70 -6.52
C THR A 106 20.24 18.22 -6.61
N GLY A 107 19.55 18.68 -7.65
CA GLY A 107 19.13 20.08 -7.76
C GLY A 107 17.99 20.44 -6.78
N PRO A 108 17.57 21.71 -6.72
CA PRO A 108 16.45 22.17 -5.88
C PRO A 108 15.15 21.36 -6.08
N GLU A 109 14.92 20.90 -7.31
CA GLU A 109 13.79 20.06 -7.67
C GLU A 109 13.82 18.68 -6.99
N GLY A 110 15.02 18.09 -6.81
CA GLY A 110 15.21 16.82 -6.12
C GLY A 110 14.80 16.91 -4.64
N ALA A 111 15.07 18.04 -3.98
CA ALA A 111 14.64 18.26 -2.60
C ALA A 111 13.11 18.32 -2.47
N ILE A 112 12.43 18.95 -3.44
CA ILE A 112 10.97 18.99 -3.49
C ILE A 112 10.39 17.58 -3.69
N ILE A 113 10.96 16.81 -4.64
CA ILE A 113 10.53 15.42 -4.89
C ILE A 113 10.70 14.58 -3.62
N LEU A 114 11.84 14.69 -2.93
CA LEU A 114 12.11 13.95 -1.70
C LEU A 114 11.14 14.31 -0.58
N GLY A 115 10.85 15.60 -0.37
CA GLY A 115 9.85 16.05 0.60
C GLY A 115 8.45 15.50 0.30
N ARG A 116 8.06 15.48 -0.98
CA ARG A 116 6.79 14.86 -1.42
C ARG A 116 6.77 13.35 -1.27
N MET A 117 7.92 12.67 -1.44
CA MET A 117 8.05 11.23 -1.18
C MET A 117 7.89 10.91 0.30
N GLN A 118 8.50 11.70 1.20
CA GLN A 118 8.34 11.53 2.64
C GLN A 118 6.87 11.74 3.07
N LEU A 119 6.23 12.77 2.54
CA LEU A 119 4.80 13.03 2.76
C LEU A 119 3.93 11.87 2.26
N GLY A 120 4.11 11.43 1.02
CA GLY A 120 3.35 10.32 0.44
C GLY A 120 3.57 9.00 1.17
N ALA A 121 4.80 8.74 1.61
CA ALA A 121 5.15 7.60 2.46
C ALA A 121 4.47 7.66 3.83
N SER A 122 4.40 8.86 4.44
CA SER A 122 3.75 9.07 5.73
C SER A 122 2.23 8.90 5.63
N LEU A 123 1.60 9.45 4.58
CA LEU A 123 0.16 9.27 4.31
C LEU A 123 -0.19 7.80 4.06
N SER A 124 0.66 7.08 3.30
CA SER A 124 0.51 5.63 3.11
C SER A 124 0.72 4.88 4.42
N GLY A 125 1.71 5.29 5.22
CA GLY A 125 2.03 4.70 6.52
C GLY A 125 0.88 4.76 7.50
N ILE A 126 0.23 5.92 7.67
CA ILE A 126 -0.94 6.06 8.56
C ILE A 126 -2.08 5.14 8.10
N ALA A 127 -2.39 5.17 6.80
CA ALA A 127 -3.46 4.37 6.23
C ALA A 127 -3.21 2.87 6.43
N LEU A 128 -2.04 2.37 6.00
CA LEU A 128 -1.71 0.96 6.09
C LEU A 128 -1.48 0.51 7.53
N LEU A 129 -0.84 1.31 8.39
CA LEU A 129 -0.72 0.97 9.80
C LEU A 129 -2.10 0.83 10.43
N GLY A 130 -3.01 1.79 10.21
CA GLY A 130 -4.36 1.70 10.74
C GLY A 130 -5.06 0.40 10.32
N THR A 131 -5.04 0.07 9.03
CA THR A 131 -5.72 -1.13 8.51
C THR A 131 -5.10 -2.42 9.02
N TRP A 132 -3.77 -2.54 8.96
CA TRP A 132 -3.06 -3.77 9.30
C TRP A 132 -2.90 -3.98 10.80
N ALA A 133 -2.71 -2.91 11.57
CA ALA A 133 -2.54 -3.00 13.01
C ALA A 133 -3.87 -3.17 13.76
N SER A 134 -5.01 -2.77 13.17
CA SER A 134 -6.32 -2.88 13.80
C SER A 134 -7.25 -3.90 13.13
N MET A 135 -7.49 -3.82 11.83
CA MET A 135 -8.55 -4.61 11.18
C MET A 135 -8.13 -6.05 10.87
N GLN A 136 -6.87 -6.30 10.52
CA GLN A 136 -6.38 -7.63 10.13
C GLN A 136 -6.38 -8.66 11.27
N TRP A 137 -6.58 -8.22 12.51
CA TRP A 137 -6.72 -9.08 13.68
C TRP A 137 -8.14 -9.58 13.92
N ALA A 138 -9.14 -9.06 13.19
CA ALA A 138 -10.55 -9.42 13.37
C ALA A 138 -10.84 -10.93 13.24
N PRO A 139 -10.30 -11.67 12.26
CA PRO A 139 -10.48 -13.13 12.18
C PRO A 139 -9.82 -13.88 13.34
N THR A 140 -8.72 -13.37 13.87
CA THR A 140 -8.07 -13.97 15.05
C THR A 140 -8.90 -13.70 16.31
N TRP A 141 -9.44 -12.48 16.44
CA TRP A 141 -10.29 -12.07 17.55
C TRP A 141 -11.59 -12.88 17.59
N VAL A 142 -12.31 -13.00 16.47
CA VAL A 142 -13.57 -13.76 16.43
C VAL A 142 -13.36 -15.22 16.85
N GLY A 143 -12.21 -15.82 16.50
CA GLY A 143 -11.87 -17.18 16.89
C GLY A 143 -11.45 -17.34 18.36
N LYS A 144 -11.47 -16.27 19.16
CA LYS A 144 -11.33 -16.30 20.63
C LYS A 144 -12.67 -16.11 21.34
N ILE A 145 -13.62 -15.40 20.72
CA ILE A 145 -14.94 -15.10 21.31
C ILE A 145 -16.06 -16.01 20.79
N SER A 146 -15.82 -16.76 19.71
CA SER A 146 -16.78 -17.71 19.11
C SER A 146 -16.24 -19.13 19.11
N THR A 147 -17.13 -20.09 19.30
CA THR A 147 -16.87 -21.53 19.14
C THR A 147 -17.19 -22.03 17.73
N ASP A 148 -17.82 -21.21 16.88
CA ASP A 148 -18.13 -21.56 15.50
C ASP A 148 -16.83 -21.75 14.68
N PRO A 149 -16.59 -22.95 14.10
CA PRO A 149 -15.42 -23.24 13.29
C PRO A 149 -15.25 -22.30 12.09
N ASP A 150 -16.34 -21.81 11.51
CA ASP A 150 -16.34 -21.03 10.27
C ASP A 150 -16.30 -19.51 10.53
N ALA A 151 -16.40 -19.06 11.78
CA ALA A 151 -16.46 -17.63 12.12
C ALA A 151 -15.26 -16.84 11.61
N ARG A 152 -14.05 -17.43 11.63
CA ARG A 152 -12.84 -16.80 11.08
C ARG A 152 -12.95 -16.56 9.57
N ALA A 153 -13.45 -17.57 8.85
CA ALA A 153 -13.59 -17.52 7.40
C ALA A 153 -14.65 -16.48 7.00
N TRP A 154 -15.83 -16.53 7.62
CA TRP A 154 -16.90 -15.57 7.34
C TRP A 154 -16.52 -14.13 7.70
N THR A 155 -15.79 -13.91 8.80
CA THR A 155 -15.27 -12.59 9.16
C THR A 155 -14.30 -12.07 8.12
N GLN A 156 -13.36 -12.92 7.66
CA GLN A 156 -12.40 -12.56 6.62
C GLN A 156 -13.10 -12.23 5.30
N ILE A 157 -14.10 -13.04 4.91
CA ILE A 157 -14.92 -12.80 3.72
C ILE A 157 -15.64 -11.45 3.85
N ALA A 158 -16.36 -11.22 4.95
CA ALA A 158 -17.09 -9.98 5.19
C ALA A 158 -16.17 -8.75 5.10
N SER A 159 -15.03 -8.76 5.79
CA SER A 159 -14.07 -7.65 5.74
C SER A 159 -13.44 -7.47 4.35
N ALA A 160 -13.16 -8.55 3.62
CA ALA A 160 -12.56 -8.48 2.29
C ALA A 160 -13.56 -7.99 1.23
N THR A 161 -14.82 -8.44 1.30
CA THR A 161 -15.89 -7.90 0.46
C THR A 161 -16.10 -6.43 0.74
N GLY A 162 -16.10 -6.04 2.02
CA GLY A 162 -16.10 -4.64 2.43
C GLY A 162 -14.96 -3.86 1.77
N ALA A 163 -13.74 -4.39 1.82
CA ALA A 163 -12.56 -3.77 1.26
C ALA A 163 -12.63 -3.51 -0.26
N ILE A 164 -13.28 -4.39 -1.02
CA ILE A 164 -13.50 -4.20 -2.46
C ILE A 164 -14.34 -2.94 -2.70
N PHE A 165 -15.50 -2.84 -2.06
CA PHE A 165 -16.39 -1.68 -2.18
C PHE A 165 -15.77 -0.42 -1.56
N GLY A 166 -15.03 -0.59 -0.47
CA GLY A 166 -14.28 0.45 0.21
C GLY A 166 -13.26 1.11 -0.70
N GLY A 167 -12.46 0.32 -1.43
CA GLY A 167 -11.51 0.83 -2.42
C GLY A 167 -12.20 1.66 -3.51
N MET A 168 -13.32 1.18 -4.05
CA MET A 168 -14.11 1.93 -5.02
C MET A 168 -14.65 3.25 -4.43
N PHE A 169 -15.16 3.19 -3.20
CA PHE A 169 -15.65 4.36 -2.47
C PHE A 169 -14.53 5.40 -2.22
N GLY A 170 -13.34 4.97 -1.81
CA GLY A 170 -12.21 5.87 -1.57
C GLY A 170 -11.73 6.56 -2.84
N ALA A 171 -11.74 5.86 -3.98
CA ALA A 171 -11.46 6.46 -5.27
C ALA A 171 -12.51 7.50 -5.67
N TYR A 172 -13.79 7.16 -5.53
CA TYR A 172 -14.92 8.03 -5.82
C TYR A 172 -14.94 9.29 -4.94
N LEU A 173 -14.79 9.14 -3.62
CA LEU A 173 -14.74 10.25 -2.69
C LEU A 173 -13.54 11.16 -2.96
N GLY A 174 -12.38 10.56 -3.28
CA GLY A 174 -11.19 11.29 -3.70
C GLY A 174 -11.46 12.17 -4.91
N ALA A 175 -12.22 11.67 -5.89
CA ALA A 175 -12.57 12.40 -7.10
C ALA A 175 -13.57 13.54 -6.84
N MET A 176 -14.58 13.33 -5.98
CA MET A 176 -15.62 14.32 -5.73
C MET A 176 -15.22 15.42 -4.74
N ALA A 177 -14.69 15.04 -3.57
CA ALA A 177 -14.46 15.95 -2.45
C ALA A 177 -13.08 16.63 -2.52
N GLY A 178 -12.25 16.26 -3.49
CA GLY A 178 -10.84 16.62 -3.54
C GLY A 178 -9.99 15.77 -2.59
N ARG A 179 -8.68 15.78 -2.81
CA ARG A 179 -7.77 14.79 -2.21
C ARG A 179 -7.62 14.96 -0.71
N ARG A 180 -7.42 16.19 -0.24
CA ARG A 180 -7.21 16.50 1.19
C ARG A 180 -8.43 16.14 2.04
N VAL A 181 -9.60 16.63 1.62
CA VAL A 181 -10.86 16.42 2.34
C VAL A 181 -11.23 14.95 2.33
N ALA A 182 -11.12 14.28 1.18
CA ALA A 182 -11.38 12.84 1.09
C ALA A 182 -10.50 12.07 2.07
N TYR A 183 -9.19 12.30 2.10
CA TYR A 183 -8.30 11.58 3.02
C TYR A 183 -8.64 11.83 4.51
N ALA A 184 -8.92 13.08 4.88
CA ALA A 184 -9.32 13.41 6.26
C ALA A 184 -10.62 12.70 6.65
N VAL A 185 -11.62 12.74 5.77
CA VAL A 185 -12.91 12.05 5.98
C VAL A 185 -12.71 10.54 6.08
N LEU A 186 -11.92 9.94 5.18
CA LEU A 186 -11.62 8.50 5.23
C LEU A 186 -10.91 8.11 6.52
N CYS A 187 -10.00 8.93 7.04
CA CYS A 187 -9.35 8.68 8.33
C CYS A 187 -10.37 8.69 9.48
N LEU A 188 -11.23 9.70 9.54
CA LEU A 188 -12.24 9.82 10.60
C LEU A 188 -13.30 8.70 10.52
N LEU A 189 -13.77 8.36 9.32
CA LEU A 189 -14.69 7.25 9.10
C LEU A 189 -14.04 5.91 9.45
N SER A 190 -12.78 5.69 9.08
CA SER A 190 -12.04 4.49 9.44
C SER A 190 -11.90 4.36 10.94
N LEU A 191 -11.47 5.42 11.63
CA LEU A 191 -11.40 5.47 13.08
C LEU A 191 -12.74 5.13 13.73
N ALA A 192 -13.80 5.83 13.34
CA ALA A 192 -15.14 5.61 13.89
C ALA A 192 -15.63 4.18 13.66
N SER A 193 -15.41 3.63 12.46
CA SER A 193 -15.84 2.28 12.11
C SER A 193 -15.10 1.19 12.88
N VAL A 194 -13.79 1.35 13.09
CA VAL A 194 -12.98 0.39 13.86
C VAL A 194 -13.31 0.46 15.35
N GLN A 195 -13.47 1.67 15.90
CA GLN A 195 -13.93 1.84 17.28
C GLN A 195 -15.32 1.23 17.48
N TYR A 196 -16.24 1.47 16.54
CA TYR A 196 -17.56 0.87 16.58
C TYR A 196 -17.48 -0.66 16.53
N PHE A 197 -16.73 -1.22 15.58
CA PHE A 197 -16.57 -2.66 15.42
C PHE A 197 -16.05 -3.35 16.68
N TYR A 198 -14.99 -2.83 17.32
CA TYR A 198 -14.42 -3.49 18.49
C TYR A 198 -15.16 -3.21 19.80
N ARG A 199 -15.88 -2.09 19.92
CA ARG A 199 -16.54 -1.70 21.18
C ARG A 199 -18.01 -2.08 21.28
N MET A 200 -18.69 -2.31 20.15
CA MET A 200 -20.13 -2.61 20.11
C MET A 200 -20.43 -4.09 19.84
N ASN A 201 -19.39 -4.92 19.68
CA ASN A 201 -19.56 -6.35 19.45
C ASN A 201 -19.06 -7.16 20.65
N ASP A 202 -20.00 -7.77 21.36
CA ASP A 202 -19.73 -8.65 22.51
C ASP A 202 -19.74 -10.14 22.13
N GLY A 203 -20.06 -10.47 20.88
CA GLY A 203 -20.14 -11.86 20.40
C GLY A 203 -20.30 -11.97 18.89
N TYR A 204 -20.12 -13.19 18.37
CA TYR A 204 -20.25 -13.47 16.94
C TYR A 204 -21.72 -13.61 16.53
N ASN A 205 -22.16 -12.73 15.62
CA ASN A 205 -23.52 -12.70 15.09
C ASN A 205 -23.55 -11.93 13.75
N THR A 206 -24.74 -11.74 13.18
CA THR A 206 -24.91 -10.98 11.93
C THR A 206 -24.44 -9.53 12.03
N HIS A 207 -24.62 -8.89 13.20
CA HIS A 207 -24.15 -7.53 13.45
C HIS A 207 -22.62 -7.44 13.42
N PHE A 208 -21.93 -8.43 13.99
CA PHE A 208 -20.47 -8.57 13.92
C PHE A 208 -19.99 -8.61 12.47
N LEU A 209 -20.61 -9.45 11.63
CA LEU A 209 -20.24 -9.56 10.22
C LEU A 209 -20.51 -8.28 9.44
N ALA A 210 -21.66 -7.63 9.68
CA ALA A 210 -22.00 -6.37 9.04
C ALA A 210 -21.04 -5.23 9.43
N SER A 211 -20.68 -5.15 10.71
CA SER A 211 -19.71 -4.15 11.20
C SER A 211 -18.28 -4.47 10.74
N ALA A 212 -17.89 -5.75 10.63
CA ALA A 212 -16.62 -6.17 10.02
C ALA A 212 -16.54 -5.78 8.54
N PHE A 213 -17.64 -5.92 7.79
CA PHE A 213 -17.75 -5.45 6.41
C PHE A 213 -17.54 -3.94 6.29
N VAL A 214 -18.23 -3.15 7.13
CA VAL A 214 -18.11 -1.68 7.11
C VAL A 214 -16.71 -1.23 7.51
N ALA A 215 -16.16 -1.78 8.60
CA ALA A 215 -14.82 -1.45 9.08
C ALA A 215 -13.74 -1.88 8.07
N GLY A 216 -13.86 -3.09 7.50
CA GLY A 216 -12.98 -3.57 6.43
C GLY A 216 -13.02 -2.67 5.19
N GLY A 217 -14.22 -2.21 4.80
CA GLY A 217 -14.38 -1.29 3.69
C GLY A 217 -13.77 0.08 3.93
N LEU A 218 -14.13 0.74 5.03
CA LEU A 218 -13.64 2.09 5.31
C LEU A 218 -12.13 2.10 5.51
N THR A 219 -11.58 1.15 6.26
CA THR A 219 -10.12 1.05 6.46
C THR A 219 -9.36 0.69 5.19
N ALA A 220 -9.94 -0.04 4.25
CA ALA A 220 -9.30 -0.36 2.96
C ALA A 220 -9.53 0.70 1.87
N SER A 221 -10.39 1.69 2.10
CA SER A 221 -10.71 2.74 1.11
C SER A 221 -9.48 3.50 0.59
N PHE A 222 -8.42 3.59 1.41
CA PHE A 222 -7.15 4.19 1.02
C PHE A 222 -6.48 3.48 -0.16
N TYR A 223 -6.77 2.21 -0.42
CA TYR A 223 -6.25 1.50 -1.60
C TYR A 223 -6.83 2.03 -2.92
N GLY A 224 -7.99 2.71 -2.89
CA GLY A 224 -8.50 3.44 -4.06
C GLY A 224 -8.08 4.91 -4.09
N TRP A 225 -7.90 5.54 -2.93
CA TRP A 225 -7.48 6.94 -2.84
C TRP A 225 -5.99 7.16 -3.13
N LEU A 226 -5.11 6.31 -2.59
CA LEU A 226 -3.64 6.45 -2.73
C LEU A 226 -3.18 6.40 -4.20
N PRO A 227 -3.68 5.50 -5.06
CA PRO A 227 -3.32 5.49 -6.47
C PRO A 227 -3.76 6.74 -7.24
N LEU A 228 -4.77 7.48 -6.74
CA LEU A 228 -5.19 8.75 -7.34
C LEU A 228 -4.32 9.92 -6.89
N TYR A 229 -3.97 9.98 -5.60
CA TYR A 229 -3.25 11.13 -5.06
C TYR A 229 -1.75 11.09 -5.29
N LEU A 230 -1.11 9.93 -5.05
CA LEU A 230 0.35 9.81 -5.17
C LEU A 230 0.89 10.23 -6.55
N PRO A 231 0.28 9.87 -7.71
CA PRO A 231 0.83 10.30 -8.99
C PRO A 231 0.71 11.80 -9.25
N GLU A 232 -0.23 12.49 -8.61
CA GLU A 232 -0.40 13.94 -8.70
C GLU A 232 0.70 14.70 -7.94
N LEU A 233 1.35 14.06 -6.97
CA LEU A 233 2.47 14.65 -6.21
C LEU A 233 3.77 14.71 -7.02
N PHE A 234 3.92 13.90 -8.06
CA PHE A 234 5.21 13.69 -8.71
C PHE A 234 5.18 14.03 -10.20
N PRO A 235 6.27 14.60 -10.75
CA PRO A 235 6.37 14.83 -12.18
C PRO A 235 6.48 13.47 -12.90
N THR A 236 6.01 13.43 -14.14
CA THR A 236 5.81 12.20 -14.93
C THR A 236 7.07 11.30 -14.95
N ARG A 237 8.26 11.89 -15.07
CA ARG A 237 9.56 11.16 -15.13
C ARG A 237 9.95 10.35 -13.89
N VAL A 238 9.50 10.73 -12.68
CA VAL A 238 9.76 9.98 -11.43
C VAL A 238 8.51 9.33 -10.85
N ARG A 239 7.35 9.58 -11.46
CA ARG A 239 6.02 9.28 -10.89
C ARG A 239 5.91 7.82 -10.44
N ALA A 240 6.20 6.87 -11.33
CA ALA A 240 6.06 5.44 -11.05
C ALA A 240 6.94 5.00 -9.85
N THR A 241 8.22 5.40 -9.84
CA THR A 241 9.16 5.06 -8.78
C THR A 241 8.79 5.70 -7.45
N ALA A 242 8.41 6.98 -7.46
CA ALA A 242 8.02 7.71 -6.27
C ALA A 242 6.73 7.16 -5.64
N GLN A 243 5.73 6.82 -6.45
CA GLN A 243 4.53 6.10 -5.99
C GLN A 243 4.88 4.75 -5.37
N GLY A 244 5.72 3.96 -6.05
CA GLY A 244 6.18 2.67 -5.55
C GLY A 244 6.88 2.80 -4.20
N PHE A 245 7.75 3.79 -4.04
CA PHE A 245 8.40 4.08 -2.76
C PHE A 245 7.38 4.39 -1.66
N CYS A 246 6.45 5.32 -1.89
CA CYS A 246 5.45 5.72 -0.91
C CYS A 246 4.62 4.52 -0.41
N PHE A 247 4.17 3.65 -1.31
CA PHE A 247 3.42 2.45 -0.94
C PHE A 247 4.25 1.45 -0.14
N ASN A 248 5.46 1.14 -0.60
CA ASN A 248 6.30 0.15 0.05
C ASN A 248 6.79 0.61 1.43
N PHE A 249 7.13 1.89 1.58
CA PHE A 249 7.49 2.44 2.87
C PHE A 249 6.30 2.40 3.84
N GLY A 250 5.09 2.69 3.36
CA GLY A 250 3.87 2.51 4.15
C GLY A 250 3.69 1.07 4.66
N ARG A 251 4.06 0.06 3.86
CA ARG A 251 4.03 -1.36 4.27
C ARG A 251 5.06 -1.67 5.37
N ILE A 252 6.23 -1.04 5.36
CA ILE A 252 7.23 -1.20 6.43
C ILE A 252 6.65 -0.70 7.75
N ILE A 253 6.04 0.49 7.74
CA ILE A 253 5.37 1.08 8.92
C ILE A 253 4.23 0.15 9.39
N ALA A 254 3.44 -0.39 8.46
CA ALA A 254 2.36 -1.32 8.79
C ALA A 254 2.83 -2.63 9.42
N ALA A 255 3.96 -3.18 8.95
CA ALA A 255 4.57 -4.37 9.54
C ALA A 255 5.02 -4.11 10.98
N ILE A 256 5.64 -2.95 11.24
CA ILE A 256 6.00 -2.52 12.60
C ILE A 256 4.73 -2.39 13.46
N GLY A 257 3.69 -1.76 12.92
CA GLY A 257 2.40 -1.61 13.62
C GLY A 257 1.77 -2.95 13.99
N ALA A 258 1.73 -3.91 13.07
CA ALA A 258 1.18 -5.24 13.32
C ALA A 258 1.96 -5.99 14.42
N LEU A 259 3.29 -5.91 14.42
CA LEU A 259 4.12 -6.46 15.50
C LEU A 259 3.86 -5.76 16.83
N GLN A 260 3.71 -4.44 16.82
CA GLN A 260 3.41 -3.66 18.01
C GLN A 260 2.04 -3.98 18.60
N THR A 261 1.01 -4.24 17.77
CA THR A 261 -0.31 -4.70 18.24
C THR A 261 -0.15 -5.99 19.05
N GLY A 262 0.58 -6.97 18.51
CA GLY A 262 0.84 -8.23 19.23
C GLY A 262 1.58 -8.03 20.56
N ALA A 263 2.56 -7.12 20.60
CA ALA A 263 3.28 -6.78 21.83
C ALA A 263 2.38 -6.09 22.87
N LEU A 264 1.56 -5.13 22.44
CA LEU A 264 0.61 -4.42 23.31
C LEU A 264 -0.46 -5.34 23.88
N MET A 265 -0.96 -6.28 23.07
CA MET A 265 -1.91 -7.28 23.53
C MET A 265 -1.36 -8.13 24.67
N LYS A 266 -0.12 -8.62 24.55
CA LYS A 266 0.50 -9.46 25.58
C LYS A 266 0.95 -8.68 26.82
N GLY A 267 1.46 -7.47 26.63
CA GLY A 267 2.14 -6.72 27.70
C GLY A 267 1.27 -5.71 28.45
N VAL A 268 0.20 -5.19 27.83
CA VAL A 268 -0.60 -4.07 28.39
C VAL A 268 -2.07 -4.42 28.49
N PHE A 269 -2.62 -5.13 27.51
CA PHE A 269 -4.06 -5.35 27.39
C PHE A 269 -4.51 -6.77 27.78
N GLU A 270 -3.66 -7.59 28.42
CA GLU A 270 -4.04 -8.92 28.95
C GLU A 270 -4.73 -9.83 27.90
N GLU A 271 -4.21 -9.86 26.67
CA GLU A 271 -4.77 -10.56 25.51
C GLU A 271 -6.13 -10.05 25.00
N ASP A 272 -6.57 -8.87 25.43
CA ASP A 272 -7.77 -8.20 24.91
C ASP A 272 -7.52 -7.57 23.53
N TYR A 273 -7.93 -8.31 22.49
CA TYR A 273 -7.86 -7.90 21.09
C TYR A 273 -8.62 -6.60 20.84
N ALA A 274 -9.81 -6.44 21.42
CA ALA A 274 -10.69 -5.31 21.15
C ALA A 274 -10.06 -4.01 21.65
N LYS A 275 -9.50 -4.01 22.86
CA LYS A 275 -8.79 -2.84 23.41
C LYS A 275 -7.53 -2.51 22.62
N ALA A 276 -6.70 -3.50 22.31
CA ALA A 276 -5.46 -3.27 21.59
C ALA A 276 -5.69 -2.75 20.16
N CYS A 277 -6.61 -3.36 19.41
CA CYS A 277 -6.90 -2.93 18.04
C CYS A 277 -7.61 -1.57 18.00
N SER A 278 -8.50 -1.30 18.96
CA SER A 278 -9.08 0.03 19.15
C SER A 278 -8.00 1.08 19.43
N PHE A 279 -7.06 0.79 20.33
CA PHE A 279 -5.95 1.71 20.60
C PHE A 279 -5.10 1.98 19.36
N MET A 280 -4.76 0.95 18.60
CA MET A 280 -3.96 1.10 17.37
C MET A 280 -4.67 1.92 16.29
N SER A 281 -6.01 1.86 16.22
CA SER A 281 -6.78 2.67 15.27
C SER A 281 -6.68 4.18 15.51
N LEU A 282 -6.27 4.62 16.70
CA LEU A 282 -6.08 6.05 17.01
C LEU A 282 -5.03 6.72 16.10
N VAL A 283 -4.17 5.95 15.45
CA VAL A 283 -3.24 6.47 14.42
C VAL A 283 -3.96 7.26 13.33
N TYR A 284 -5.21 6.93 13.01
CA TYR A 284 -6.00 7.65 12.02
C TYR A 284 -6.23 9.12 12.41
N MET A 285 -6.12 9.49 13.69
CA MET A 285 -6.19 10.89 14.13
C MET A 285 -5.02 11.73 13.62
N ALA A 286 -3.85 11.12 13.36
CA ALA A 286 -2.71 11.82 12.78
C ALA A 286 -2.94 12.17 11.29
N GLY A 287 -3.81 11.42 10.60
CA GLY A 287 -4.08 11.58 9.18
C GLY A 287 -4.62 12.97 8.79
N PRO A 288 -5.70 13.46 9.43
CA PRO A 288 -6.23 14.80 9.20
C PRO A 288 -5.23 15.92 9.45
N VAL A 289 -4.29 15.75 10.39
CA VAL A 289 -3.23 16.74 10.63
C VAL A 289 -2.18 16.69 9.52
N LEU A 290 -1.72 15.48 9.17
CA LEU A 290 -0.68 15.29 8.16
C LEU A 290 -1.12 15.78 6.76
N ILE A 291 -2.39 15.56 6.39
CA ILE A 291 -2.88 15.91 5.06
C ILE A 291 -2.97 17.43 4.84
N LEU A 292 -2.96 18.25 5.89
CA LEU A 292 -2.93 19.72 5.77
C LEU A 292 -1.65 20.22 5.09
N PHE A 293 -0.53 19.51 5.31
CA PHE A 293 0.77 19.81 4.71
C PHE A 293 0.87 19.32 3.26
N ALA A 294 -0.04 18.45 2.83
CA ALA A 294 0.01 17.85 1.51
C ALA A 294 -0.48 18.85 0.45
N PRO A 295 0.19 19.12 -0.68
CA PRO A 295 -0.23 20.18 -1.60
C PRO A 295 -1.68 20.00 -2.09
N MET A 296 -2.40 21.12 -2.29
CA MET A 296 -3.72 21.07 -2.91
C MET A 296 -3.52 20.60 -4.35
N THR A 297 -3.93 19.37 -4.64
CA THR A 297 -4.11 18.92 -6.01
C THR A 297 -5.58 19.11 -6.32
N VAL A 298 -5.88 19.88 -7.36
CA VAL A 298 -7.23 19.89 -7.92
C VAL A 298 -7.42 18.50 -8.52
N ALA A 299 -8.57 17.88 -8.25
CA ALA A 299 -8.91 16.62 -8.88
C ALA A 299 -8.64 16.74 -10.38
N ARG A 300 -7.89 15.81 -10.98
CA ARG A 300 -7.92 15.64 -12.43
C ARG A 300 -9.40 15.54 -12.82
N ALA A 301 -9.89 16.58 -13.47
CA ALA A 301 -11.23 16.71 -14.00
C ALA A 301 -11.47 15.65 -15.08
N GLY A 302 -11.67 14.41 -14.64
CA GLY A 302 -11.96 13.28 -15.50
C GLY A 302 -13.45 12.95 -15.53
N ILE A 303 -14.33 13.97 -15.45
CA ILE A 303 -15.75 13.92 -15.87
C ILE A 303 -16.22 15.32 -16.35
N PHE A 304 -15.77 16.42 -15.72
CA PHE A 304 -16.10 17.80 -16.14
C PHE A 304 -14.86 18.70 -16.08
N GLY A 305 -14.38 19.13 -17.26
CA GLY A 305 -13.05 19.67 -17.54
C GLY A 305 -12.56 20.82 -16.65
N GLY A 306 -11.26 20.76 -16.33
CA GLY A 306 -10.49 21.77 -15.61
C GLY A 306 -9.16 21.19 -15.10
N THR A 307 -8.03 21.62 -15.67
CA THR A 307 -6.68 21.17 -15.32
C THR A 307 -5.99 22.17 -14.40
N SER A 308 -5.62 21.76 -13.19
CA SER A 308 -4.59 22.45 -12.41
C SER A 308 -3.61 21.40 -11.89
N LYS A 309 -2.41 21.40 -12.45
CA LYS A 309 -1.32 20.50 -12.08
C LYS A 309 -0.63 21.04 -10.82
N ALA A 310 -0.21 20.16 -9.90
CA ALA A 310 0.58 20.53 -8.72
C ALA A 310 2.06 20.87 -9.04
N PHE A 311 2.40 20.85 -10.32
CA PHE A 311 3.57 21.48 -10.89
C PHE A 311 3.08 22.52 -11.89
N PRO A 312 3.68 23.72 -11.95
CA PRO A 312 3.47 24.62 -13.07
C PRO A 312 3.64 23.80 -14.36
N SER A 313 2.77 24.02 -15.36
CA SER A 313 3.11 23.59 -16.72
C SER A 313 4.52 24.09 -16.99
N GLU A 314 5.43 23.18 -17.37
CA GLU A 314 6.72 23.61 -17.88
C GLU A 314 6.42 24.56 -19.02
N THR A 315 6.71 25.84 -18.79
CA THR A 315 6.46 26.89 -19.77
C THR A 315 7.33 26.53 -20.96
N ASN A 316 6.71 26.12 -22.04
CA ASN A 316 7.39 25.94 -23.31
C ASN A 316 8.12 27.25 -23.60
N GLN A 317 9.37 27.23 -24.07
CA GLN A 317 10.09 28.44 -24.48
C GLN A 317 9.35 29.23 -25.60
N ASN A 318 8.23 28.69 -26.09
CA ASN A 318 7.36 29.25 -27.11
C ASN A 318 5.99 29.78 -26.60
N GLY A 319 5.75 29.86 -25.28
CA GLY A 319 4.63 30.65 -24.74
C GLY A 319 3.21 30.21 -25.11
N LEU A 320 2.98 28.92 -25.41
CA LEU A 320 1.63 28.38 -25.61
C LEU A 320 1.32 27.33 -24.54
N GLU A 321 0.27 27.60 -23.77
CA GLU A 321 -0.30 26.68 -22.77
C GLU A 321 -1.02 25.51 -23.49
N THR A 322 -0.71 24.27 -23.09
CA THR A 322 -1.45 23.05 -23.44
C THR A 322 -1.75 22.25 -22.18
#